data_AF-A0A7X6D4Y0-F1
#
_entry.id   AF-A0A7X6D4Y0-F1
#
_cell.length_a   1.000
_cell.length_b   1.000
_cell.length_c   1.000
_cell.angle_alpha   90.00
_cell.angle_beta   90.00
_cell.angle_gamma   90.00
#
_symmetry.space_group_name_H-M   'P 1'
#
loop_
_entity.id
_entity.type
_entity.pdbx_description
1 polymer ?
#
loop_
_entity_poly.entity_id
_entity_poly.type
_entity_poly.pdbx_seq_one_letter_code
_entity_poly.pdbx_strand_id
1 'polypeptide(L)'
;MAIAARKREVRRDLLAVRAAMADDELEHAGAALTKQALALPELAAARTVAAYVSVGHEPETRPLLEALRSRGTRVLLPVLLPDDDLDWARYEGEAKLAEAEHPGRIRLYEPGGERLGTHAVIEADVVLLPGLAVDGRGVRLGRGGGSYDRVLARLAVSAALPDDAAEAAGEGAAGDGFGAGAGAGAGAGAGAGAGAGAGAGAGAGAGAGAGAGPA
;
A
#
# COMPACT_ATOMS: atom_id res chain seq x y z
N MET A 1 22.68 -3.68 16.47
CA MET A 1 22.86 -2.26 16.86
C MET A 1 23.28 -1.35 15.68
N ALA A 2 24.33 -1.66 14.91
CA ALA A 2 24.81 -0.80 13.82
C ALA A 2 23.79 -0.54 12.69
N ILE A 3 23.05 -1.56 12.25
CA ILE A 3 22.05 -1.41 11.17
C ILE A 3 20.90 -0.49 11.58
N ALA A 4 20.40 -0.59 12.82
CA ALA A 4 19.32 0.26 13.31
C ALA A 4 19.76 1.73 13.41
N ALA A 5 21.00 1.98 13.84
CA ALA A 5 21.59 3.31 13.86
C ALA A 5 21.73 3.89 12.44
N ARG A 6 22.25 3.10 11.50
CA ARG A 6 22.37 3.52 10.10
C ARG A 6 21.02 3.80 9.45
N LYS A 7 19.99 2.97 9.71
CA LYS A 7 18.63 3.23 9.25
C LYS A 7 18.09 4.54 9.79
N ARG A 8 18.31 4.87 11.07
CA ARG A 8 17.89 6.16 11.66
C ARG A 8 18.57 7.34 10.98
N GLU A 9 19.87 7.23 10.70
CA GLU A 9 20.65 8.25 10.00
C GLU A 9 20.09 8.52 8.60
N VAL A 10 19.93 7.46 7.80
CA VAL A 10 19.37 7.58 6.44
C VAL A 10 17.95 8.14 6.46
N ARG A 11 17.11 7.76 7.43
CA ARG A 11 15.77 8.35 7.58
C ARG A 11 15.83 9.85 7.83
N ARG A 12 16.70 10.29 8.74
CA ARG A 12 16.87 11.72 9.06
C ARG A 12 17.29 12.49 7.82
N ASP A 13 18.27 11.98 7.07
CA ASP A 13 18.81 12.66 5.90
C ASP A 13 17.75 12.76 4.78
N LEU A 14 17.02 11.68 4.50
CA LEU A 14 15.93 11.68 3.51
C LEU A 14 14.76 12.60 3.90
N LEU A 15 14.42 12.63 5.19
CA LEU A 15 13.38 13.54 5.69
C LEU A 15 13.81 15.01 5.56
N ALA A 16 15.10 15.31 5.79
CA ALA A 16 15.63 16.65 5.60
C ALA A 16 15.58 17.08 4.13
N VAL A 17 15.92 16.18 3.20
CA VAL A 17 15.78 16.44 1.75
C VAL A 17 14.33 16.71 1.38
N ARG A 18 13.38 15.87 1.84
CA ARG A 18 11.95 16.07 1.55
C ARG A 18 11.39 17.36 2.12
N ALA A 19 11.82 17.74 3.32
CA ALA A 19 11.38 18.98 3.96
C ALA A 19 11.91 20.24 3.26
N ALA A 20 12.90 20.11 2.38
CA ALA A 20 13.47 21.20 1.60
C ALA A 20 12.93 21.26 0.16
N MET A 21 12.06 20.33 -0.25
CA MET A 21 11.42 20.35 -1.57
C MET A 21 10.45 21.53 -1.67
N ALA A 22 10.41 22.17 -2.83
CA ALA A 22 9.46 23.24 -3.09
C ALA A 22 8.05 22.67 -3.37
N ASP A 23 7.02 23.48 -3.13
CA ASP A 23 5.63 23.05 -3.28
C ASP A 23 5.29 22.63 -4.72
N ASP A 24 5.87 23.31 -5.72
CA ASP A 24 5.71 22.98 -7.14
C ASP A 24 6.37 21.66 -7.53
N GLU A 25 7.54 21.34 -6.95
CA GLU A 25 8.18 20.04 -7.10
C GLU A 25 7.33 18.92 -6.50
N LEU A 26 6.71 19.17 -5.34
CA LEU A 26 5.84 18.22 -4.67
C LEU A 26 4.54 17.97 -5.45
N GLU A 27 3.93 19.03 -5.97
CA GLU A 27 2.75 18.96 -6.85
C GLU A 27 3.06 18.17 -8.12
N HIS A 28 4.19 18.49 -8.78
CA HIS A 28 4.63 17.77 -9.97
C HIS A 28 4.88 16.29 -9.68
N ALA A 29 5.50 15.96 -8.54
CA ALA A 29 5.72 14.59 -8.10
C ALA A 29 4.40 13.85 -7.85
N GLY A 30 3.42 14.49 -7.23
CA GLY A 30 2.07 13.93 -7.02
C GLY A 30 1.36 13.63 -8.34
N ALA A 31 1.33 14.60 -9.26
CA ALA A 31 0.73 14.43 -10.58
C ALA A 31 1.40 13.31 -11.40
N ALA A 32 2.74 13.25 -11.35
CA ALA A 32 3.50 12.18 -11.99
C ALA A 32 3.19 10.81 -11.37
N LEU A 33 3.11 10.72 -10.03
CA LEU A 33 2.74 9.49 -9.32
C LEU A 33 1.36 9.00 -9.75
N THR A 34 0.34 9.87 -9.75
CA THR A 34 -1.02 9.49 -10.17
C THR A 34 -1.02 8.99 -11.61
N LYS A 35 -0.38 9.72 -12.53
CA LYS A 35 -0.32 9.34 -13.95
C LYS A 35 0.33 7.98 -14.15
N GLN A 36 1.49 7.75 -13.52
CA GLN A 36 2.23 6.50 -13.69
C GLN A 36 1.50 5.33 -13.03
N ALA A 37 0.94 5.52 -11.83
CA ALA A 37 0.18 4.48 -11.15
C ALA A 37 -1.03 4.03 -11.98
N LEU A 38 -1.81 4.96 -12.53
CA LEU A 38 -2.98 4.64 -13.37
C LEU A 38 -2.62 3.96 -14.70
N ALA A 39 -1.37 4.08 -15.16
CA ALA A 39 -0.88 3.41 -16.36
C ALA A 39 -0.42 1.97 -16.11
N LEU A 40 -0.27 1.55 -14.85
CA LEU A 40 0.13 0.18 -14.52
C LEU A 40 -1.01 -0.81 -14.84
N PRO A 41 -0.78 -1.86 -15.66
CA PRO A 41 -1.79 -2.86 -15.98
C PRO A 41 -2.38 -3.55 -14.74
N GLU A 42 -1.55 -3.81 -13.74
CA GLU A 42 -1.95 -4.44 -12.48
C GLU A 42 -2.96 -3.57 -11.74
N LEU A 43 -2.71 -2.24 -11.71
CA LEU A 43 -3.64 -1.31 -11.11
C LEU A 43 -4.87 -1.12 -11.98
N ALA A 44 -4.75 -1.12 -13.31
CA ALA A 44 -5.89 -0.99 -14.22
C ALA A 44 -6.89 -2.16 -14.07
N ALA A 45 -6.41 -3.38 -13.85
CA ALA A 45 -7.23 -4.58 -13.68
C ALA A 45 -7.75 -4.79 -12.24
N ALA A 46 -7.21 -4.08 -11.25
CA ALA A 46 -7.55 -4.28 -9.84
C ALA A 46 -9.00 -3.88 -9.50
N ARG A 47 -9.72 -4.81 -8.87
CA ARG A 47 -11.05 -4.60 -8.30
C ARG A 47 -10.96 -4.02 -6.89
N THR A 48 -9.96 -4.43 -6.12
CA THR A 48 -9.67 -3.93 -4.77
C THR A 48 -8.22 -3.46 -4.69
N VAL A 49 -8.02 -2.24 -4.17
CA VAL A 49 -6.69 -1.65 -3.98
C VAL A 49 -6.55 -1.17 -2.55
N ALA A 50 -5.51 -1.61 -1.85
CA ALA A 50 -5.11 -1.01 -0.60
C ALA A 50 -4.12 0.13 -0.87
N ALA A 51 -4.34 1.30 -0.29
CA ALA A 51 -3.52 2.49 -0.52
C ALA A 51 -3.38 3.32 0.77
N TYR A 52 -2.78 4.50 0.67
CA TYR A 52 -2.59 5.41 1.81
C TYR A 52 -2.92 6.84 1.43
N VAL A 53 -3.28 7.66 2.42
CA VAL A 53 -3.40 9.11 2.26
C VAL A 53 -2.05 9.75 2.56
N SER A 54 -1.50 10.48 1.59
CA SER A 54 -0.25 11.21 1.72
C SER A 54 -0.31 12.27 2.83
N VAL A 55 0.79 12.41 3.58
CA VAL A 55 0.90 13.39 4.68
C VAL A 55 2.23 14.14 4.65
N GLY A 56 2.20 15.41 5.04
CA GLY A 56 3.38 16.29 4.99
C GLY A 56 3.91 16.42 3.56
N HIS A 57 5.22 16.30 3.39
CA HIS A 57 5.91 16.38 2.09
C HIS A 57 6.01 15.02 1.39
N GLU A 58 4.93 14.24 1.42
CA GLU A 58 4.79 13.05 0.59
C GLU A 58 4.11 13.42 -0.74
N PRO A 59 4.50 12.80 -1.87
CA PRO A 59 3.79 13.02 -3.13
C PRO A 59 2.30 12.75 -2.96
N GLU A 60 1.47 13.66 -3.45
CA GLU A 60 0.04 13.63 -3.13
C GLU A 60 -0.64 12.39 -3.73
N THR A 61 -1.38 11.65 -2.90
CA THR A 61 -2.10 10.44 -3.34
C THR A 61 -3.60 10.67 -3.54
N ARG A 62 -4.18 11.76 -3.03
CA ARG A 62 -5.64 12.00 -3.08
C ARG A 62 -6.22 11.96 -4.50
N PRO A 63 -5.60 12.58 -5.53
CA PRO A 63 -6.09 12.47 -6.90
C PRO A 63 -6.10 11.03 -7.43
N LEU A 64 -5.11 10.22 -7.05
CA LEU A 64 -5.08 8.79 -7.39
C LEU A 64 -6.23 8.04 -6.70
N LEU A 65 -6.45 8.28 -5.40
CA LEU A 65 -7.53 7.61 -4.65
C LEU A 65 -8.90 7.90 -5.25
N GLU A 66 -9.18 9.15 -5.61
CA GLU A 66 -10.45 9.54 -6.22
C GLU A 66 -10.60 8.97 -7.63
N ALA A 67 -9.53 8.93 -8.43
CA ALA A 67 -9.57 8.30 -9.74
C ALA A 67 -9.88 6.79 -9.65
N LEU A 68 -9.26 6.08 -8.71
CA LEU A 68 -9.55 4.66 -8.44
C LEU A 68 -10.99 4.44 -7.99
N ARG A 69 -11.49 5.28 -7.07
CA ARG A 69 -12.88 5.24 -6.60
C ARG A 69 -13.88 5.49 -7.73
N SER A 70 -13.64 6.52 -8.54
CA SER A 70 -14.54 6.95 -9.63
C SER A 70 -14.71 5.89 -10.72
N ARG A 71 -13.71 5.04 -10.96
CA ARG A 71 -13.82 3.89 -11.88
C ARG A 71 -14.45 2.65 -11.25
N GLY A 72 -14.89 2.71 -9.99
CA GLY A 72 -15.54 1.60 -9.29
C GLY A 72 -14.59 0.64 -8.55
N THR A 73 -13.30 0.93 -8.45
CA THR A 73 -12.38 0.13 -7.62
C THR A 73 -12.69 0.34 -6.14
N ARG A 74 -12.75 -0.74 -5.38
CA ARG A 74 -12.83 -0.70 -3.92
C ARG A 74 -11.46 -0.29 -3.37
N VAL A 75 -11.36 0.92 -2.84
CA VAL A 75 -10.12 1.42 -2.23
C VAL A 75 -10.18 1.20 -0.71
N LEU A 76 -9.19 0.51 -0.17
CA LEU A 76 -9.00 0.34 1.28
C LEU A 76 -7.93 1.32 1.76
N LEU A 77 -8.22 2.05 2.83
CA LEU A 77 -7.28 2.94 3.49
C LEU A 77 -7.01 2.46 4.92
N PRO A 78 -5.77 2.62 5.41
CA PRO A 78 -5.38 2.17 6.73
C PRO A 78 -5.99 3.07 7.82
N VAL A 79 -6.24 2.43 8.95
CA VAL A 79 -6.58 3.06 10.23
C VAL A 79 -5.54 2.58 11.22
N LEU A 80 -4.80 3.50 11.84
CA LEU A 80 -3.72 3.12 12.75
C LEU A 80 -4.29 2.65 14.08
N LEU A 81 -3.87 1.46 14.52
CA LEU A 81 -4.24 0.91 15.83
C LEU A 81 -3.21 1.29 16.93
N PRO A 82 -3.59 1.22 18.22
CA PRO A 82 -2.70 1.56 19.33
C PRO A 82 -1.40 0.75 19.41
N ASP A 83 -1.37 -0.45 18.82
CA ASP A 83 -0.20 -1.34 18.74
C ASP A 83 0.64 -1.13 17.46
N ASP A 84 0.39 -0.02 16.75
CA ASP A 84 0.92 0.33 15.44
C ASP A 84 0.51 -0.61 14.29
N ASP A 85 -0.34 -1.61 14.47
CA ASP A 85 -0.90 -2.38 13.35
C ASP A 85 -1.94 -1.55 12.57
N LEU A 86 -2.31 -2.03 11.39
CA LEU A 86 -3.26 -1.35 10.51
C LEU A 86 -4.55 -2.16 10.40
N ASP A 87 -5.63 -1.56 10.87
CA ASP A 87 -6.99 -1.87 10.44
C ASP A 87 -7.25 -1.17 9.10
N TRP A 88 -8.36 -1.49 8.46
CA TRP A 88 -8.71 -1.01 7.13
C TRP A 88 -10.17 -0.60 7.10
N ALA A 89 -10.46 0.49 6.40
CA ALA A 89 -11.82 0.81 6.00
C ALA A 89 -11.86 1.27 4.55
N ARG A 90 -13.04 1.19 3.95
CA ARG A 90 -13.25 1.63 2.58
C ARG A 90 -13.11 3.16 2.49
N TYR A 91 -12.44 3.63 1.44
CA TYR A 91 -12.46 5.02 1.04
C TYR A 91 -13.79 5.35 0.34
N GLU A 92 -14.55 6.27 0.94
CA GLU A 92 -15.85 6.70 0.43
C GLU A 92 -15.82 8.09 -0.22
N GLY A 93 -14.63 8.68 -0.33
CA GLY A 93 -14.40 10.03 -0.87
C GLY A 93 -13.74 10.94 0.17
N GLU A 94 -13.16 12.05 -0.30
CA GLU A 94 -12.37 12.95 0.54
C GLU A 94 -13.16 13.54 1.71
N ALA A 95 -14.44 13.87 1.50
CA ALA A 95 -15.32 14.40 2.54
C ALA A 95 -15.58 13.43 3.71
N LYS A 96 -15.20 12.15 3.57
CA LYS A 96 -15.32 11.11 4.61
C LYS A 96 -13.98 10.78 5.28
N LEU A 97 -12.91 11.48 4.92
CA LEU A 97 -11.65 11.40 5.65
C LEU A 97 -11.71 12.31 6.87
N ALA A 98 -11.23 11.80 7.99
CA ALA A 98 -11.07 12.57 9.22
C ALA A 98 -9.59 12.66 9.56
N GLU A 99 -9.18 13.82 10.10
CA GLU A 99 -7.86 13.97 10.70
C GLU A 99 -7.80 13.13 11.98
N ALA A 100 -6.75 12.32 12.11
CA ALA A 100 -6.52 11.43 13.23
C ALA A 100 -5.20 11.79 13.93
N GLU A 101 -5.29 11.98 15.24
CA GLU A 101 -4.15 12.24 16.11
C GLU A 101 -3.79 10.98 16.89
N HIS A 102 -2.55 10.53 16.73
CA HIS A 102 -1.99 9.39 17.46
C HIS A 102 -0.75 9.83 18.25
N PRO A 103 -0.63 9.47 19.54
CA PRO A 103 0.53 9.88 20.35
C PRO A 103 1.87 9.50 19.71
N GLY A 104 2.75 10.50 19.55
CA GLY A 104 4.09 10.28 18.96
C GLY A 104 4.07 9.92 17.47
N ARG A 105 2.98 10.21 16.76
CA ARG A 105 2.86 10.07 15.31
C ARG A 105 2.59 11.44 14.68
N ILE A 106 2.90 11.52 13.39
CA ILE A 106 2.44 12.66 12.58
C ILE A 106 0.93 12.59 12.44
N ARG A 107 0.30 13.73 12.14
CA ARG A 107 -1.14 13.76 11.85
C ARG A 107 -1.44 12.94 10.61
N LEU A 108 -2.46 12.08 10.71
CA LEU A 108 -2.89 11.19 9.66
C LEU A 108 -4.29 11.57 9.18
N TYR A 109 -4.67 11.08 8.02
CA TYR A 109 -6.05 11.14 7.53
C TYR A 109 -6.57 9.71 7.40
N GLU A 110 -7.63 9.41 8.14
CA GLU A 110 -8.19 8.06 8.23
C GLU A 110 -9.62 8.05 7.68
N PRO A 111 -10.04 6.94 7.03
CA PRO A 111 -11.42 6.76 6.61
C PRO A 111 -12.38 6.69 7.82
N GLY A 112 -13.49 7.42 7.76
CA GLY A 112 -14.53 7.40 8.80
C GLY A 112 -15.49 6.20 8.74
N GLY A 113 -15.35 5.32 7.74
CA GLY A 113 -16.24 4.18 7.51
C GLY A 113 -16.02 3.00 8.48
N GLU A 114 -16.81 1.95 8.27
CA GLU A 114 -16.75 0.69 9.02
C GLU A 114 -15.34 0.07 9.00
N ARG A 115 -14.90 -0.40 10.17
CA ARG A 115 -13.63 -1.12 10.33
C ARG A 115 -13.78 -2.56 9.86
N LEU A 116 -12.93 -2.97 8.92
CA LEU A 116 -13.00 -4.26 8.25
C LEU A 116 -12.05 -5.30 8.88
N GLY A 117 -11.21 -4.87 9.82
CA GLY A 117 -10.21 -5.70 10.48
C GLY A 117 -8.86 -5.70 9.75
N THR A 118 -7.84 -6.12 10.47
CA THR A 118 -6.44 -6.13 10.02
C THR A 118 -6.16 -7.04 8.82
N HIS A 119 -7.06 -8.00 8.56
CA HIS A 119 -6.94 -8.98 7.46
C HIS A 119 -7.60 -8.52 6.16
N ALA A 120 -8.40 -7.45 6.16
CA ALA A 120 -9.10 -6.98 4.95
C ALA A 120 -8.15 -6.63 3.79
N VAL A 121 -6.91 -6.24 4.10
CA VAL A 121 -5.87 -5.99 3.08
C VAL A 121 -5.51 -7.21 2.25
N ILE A 122 -5.76 -8.42 2.75
CA ILE A 122 -5.50 -9.67 2.01
C ILE A 122 -6.40 -9.77 0.77
N GLU A 123 -7.58 -9.13 0.79
CA GLU A 123 -8.50 -9.08 -0.34
C GLU A 123 -8.07 -8.10 -1.45
N ALA A 124 -6.99 -7.34 -1.24
CA ALA A 124 -6.52 -6.36 -2.21
C ALA A 124 -5.71 -7.03 -3.33
N ASP A 125 -6.07 -6.74 -4.57
CA ASP A 125 -5.31 -7.19 -5.75
C ASP A 125 -3.96 -6.45 -5.84
N VAL A 126 -3.93 -5.18 -5.38
CA VAL A 126 -2.74 -4.33 -5.39
C VAL A 126 -2.64 -3.56 -4.07
N VAL A 127 -1.42 -3.48 -3.51
CA VAL A 127 -1.13 -2.69 -2.30
C VAL A 127 -0.11 -1.61 -2.61
N LEU A 128 -0.54 -0.35 -2.55
CA LEU A 128 0.32 0.83 -2.66
C LEU A 128 0.88 1.18 -1.28
N LEU A 129 2.20 1.08 -1.14
CA LEU A 129 2.89 1.23 0.15
C LEU A 129 3.58 2.60 0.26
N PRO A 130 3.44 3.33 1.38
CA PRO A 130 4.24 4.52 1.62
C PRO A 130 5.70 4.13 1.95
N GLY A 131 6.64 5.00 1.57
CA GLY A 131 8.06 4.80 1.83
C GLY A 131 8.86 6.09 1.79
N LEU A 132 9.94 6.16 2.58
CA LEU A 132 10.95 7.23 2.48
C LEU A 132 11.90 6.94 1.32
N ALA A 133 12.25 5.68 1.13
CA ALA A 133 13.03 5.20 0.00
C ALA A 133 12.71 3.74 -0.32
N VAL A 134 12.96 3.36 -1.57
CA VAL A 134 13.00 1.99 -2.06
C VAL A 134 14.26 1.87 -2.91
N ASP A 135 15.01 0.78 -2.75
CA ASP A 135 16.18 0.51 -3.61
C ASP A 135 15.79 -0.32 -4.84
N GLY A 136 16.72 -0.48 -5.79
CA GLY A 136 16.48 -1.26 -7.02
C GLY A 136 16.22 -2.76 -6.80
N ARG A 137 16.35 -3.25 -5.57
CA ARG A 137 16.04 -4.64 -5.17
C ARG A 137 14.68 -4.73 -4.47
N GLY A 138 13.96 -3.62 -4.33
CA GLY A 138 12.68 -3.55 -3.62
C GLY A 138 12.81 -3.43 -2.10
N VAL A 139 14.00 -3.17 -1.55
CA VAL A 139 14.16 -2.95 -0.11
C VAL A 139 13.59 -1.59 0.26
N ARG A 140 12.52 -1.60 1.07
CA ARG A 140 11.82 -0.38 1.51
C ARG A 140 12.33 0.13 2.85
N LEU A 141 12.58 1.44 2.94
CA LEU A 141 12.77 2.16 4.20
C LEU A 141 11.51 2.97 4.54
N GLY A 142 10.81 2.60 5.61
CA GLY A 142 9.67 3.36 6.15
C GLY A 142 10.08 4.34 7.26
N ARG A 143 9.09 5.00 7.87
CA ARG A 143 9.29 5.98 8.95
C ARG A 143 9.71 5.38 10.29
N GLY A 144 9.50 4.07 10.51
CA GLY A 144 10.08 3.32 11.63
C GLY A 144 9.08 2.64 12.59
N GLY A 145 7.77 2.85 12.45
CA GLY A 145 6.73 2.21 13.28
C GLY A 145 6.42 0.75 12.92
N GLY A 146 6.94 0.24 11.80
CA GLY A 146 6.77 -1.15 11.40
C GLY A 146 5.36 -1.56 10.95
N SER A 147 4.40 -0.64 10.87
CA SER A 147 3.00 -0.91 10.52
C SER A 147 2.87 -1.68 9.19
N TYR A 148 3.54 -1.18 8.15
CA TYR A 148 3.54 -1.86 6.85
C TYR A 148 4.44 -3.10 6.80
N ASP A 149 5.39 -3.26 7.72
CA ASP A 149 6.17 -4.51 7.79
C ASP A 149 5.28 -5.65 8.32
N ARG A 150 4.35 -5.37 9.26
CA ARG A 150 3.31 -6.31 9.71
C ARG A 150 2.31 -6.66 8.59
N VAL A 151 1.85 -5.66 7.83
CA VAL A 151 0.99 -5.90 6.65
C VAL A 151 1.67 -6.80 5.62
N LEU A 152 2.93 -6.51 5.28
CA LEU A 152 3.69 -7.32 4.33
C LEU A 152 3.88 -8.76 4.82
N ALA A 153 4.16 -8.96 6.10
CA ALA A 153 4.25 -10.30 6.68
C ALA A 153 2.91 -11.06 6.56
N ARG A 154 1.79 -10.38 6.81
CA ARG A 154 0.44 -10.96 6.67
C ARG A 154 0.13 -11.37 5.23
N LEU A 155 0.44 -10.51 4.26
CA LEU A 155 0.27 -10.82 2.83
C LEU A 155 1.15 -12.00 2.39
N ALA A 156 2.39 -12.06 2.87
CA ALA A 156 3.30 -13.17 2.57
C ALA A 156 2.79 -14.52 3.09
N VAL A 157 2.20 -14.54 4.29
CA VAL A 157 1.56 -15.76 4.82
C VAL A 157 0.37 -16.15 3.96
N SER A 158 -0.51 -15.21 3.61
CA SER A 158 -1.68 -15.52 2.79
C SER A 158 -1.31 -16.05 1.41
N ALA A 159 -0.28 -15.49 0.77
CA ALA A 159 0.18 -15.94 -0.54
C ALA A 159 0.86 -17.33 -0.50
N ALA A 160 1.28 -17.79 0.68
CA ALA A 160 1.92 -19.09 0.86
C ALA A 160 0.93 -20.21 1.21
N LEU A 161 -0.31 -19.88 1.60
CA LEU A 161 -1.35 -20.87 1.84
C LEU A 161 -1.98 -21.25 0.49
N PRO A 162 -2.08 -22.56 0.16
CA PRO A 162 -2.82 -22.99 -1.03
C PRO A 162 -4.30 -22.60 -0.90
N ASP A 163 -4.95 -22.32 -2.04
CA ASP A 163 -6.32 -21.82 -2.15
C ASP A 163 -7.36 -22.69 -1.39
N ASP A 164 -7.00 -23.92 -1.08
CA ASP A 164 -7.79 -24.96 -0.43
C ASP A 164 -8.04 -24.72 1.08
N ALA A 165 -7.32 -23.81 1.74
CA ALA A 165 -7.46 -23.56 3.18
C ALA A 165 -8.58 -22.58 3.56
N ALA A 166 -9.17 -21.88 2.59
CA ALA A 166 -10.21 -20.86 2.82
C ALA A 166 -11.60 -21.45 3.12
N GLU A 167 -11.86 -22.73 2.83
CA GLU A 167 -13.17 -23.37 3.12
C GLU A 167 -13.30 -23.90 4.56
N ALA A 168 -12.22 -23.97 5.36
CA ALA A 168 -12.26 -24.65 6.67
C ALA A 168 -12.56 -23.74 7.88
N ALA A 169 -12.84 -22.45 7.68
CA ALA A 169 -13.08 -21.49 8.77
C ALA A 169 -14.55 -21.03 8.90
N GLY A 170 -15.49 -21.77 8.33
CA GLY A 170 -16.90 -21.40 8.28
C GLY A 170 -17.86 -22.53 8.65
N GLU A 171 -17.72 -23.16 9.82
CA GLU A 171 -18.82 -23.97 10.35
C GLU A 171 -18.86 -23.98 11.88
N GLY A 172 -19.69 -23.09 12.42
CA GLY A 172 -20.07 -22.96 13.82
C GLY A 172 -21.56 -22.65 13.93
N ALA A 173 -22.36 -23.72 13.87
CA ALA A 173 -23.67 -23.92 14.53
C ALA A 173 -24.82 -22.90 14.35
N ALA A 174 -25.74 -23.22 13.43
CA ALA A 174 -27.20 -23.23 13.59
C ALA A 174 -27.78 -23.81 12.28
N GLY A 175 -28.43 -24.97 12.23
CA GLY A 175 -29.77 -25.18 12.74
C GLY A 175 -30.72 -25.40 11.55
N ASP A 176 -31.09 -26.68 11.36
CA ASP A 176 -32.32 -27.22 10.74
C ASP A 176 -32.68 -26.88 9.28
N GLY A 177 -32.88 -27.94 8.46
CA GLY A 177 -33.86 -27.88 7.36
C GLY A 177 -33.52 -28.60 6.06
N PHE A 178 -34.00 -29.84 5.96
CA PHE A 178 -34.27 -30.67 4.77
C PHE A 178 -34.39 -29.97 3.40
N GLY A 179 -33.76 -30.52 2.36
CA GLY A 179 -34.05 -30.19 0.96
C GLY A 179 -33.17 -30.93 -0.06
N ALA A 180 -33.69 -32.02 -0.62
CA ALA A 180 -33.07 -32.82 -1.67
C ALA A 180 -32.94 -32.06 -3.01
N GLY A 181 -31.85 -32.29 -3.74
CA GLY A 181 -31.71 -31.81 -5.12
C GLY A 181 -30.43 -32.35 -5.79
N ALA A 182 -30.63 -33.24 -6.76
CA ALA A 182 -29.60 -33.94 -7.52
C ALA A 182 -28.95 -33.07 -8.61
N GLY A 183 -27.72 -33.42 -9.01
CA GLY A 183 -27.06 -32.94 -10.24
C GLY A 183 -25.54 -32.80 -10.05
N ALA A 184 -24.74 -33.85 -10.25
CA ALA A 184 -24.13 -34.20 -11.54
C ALA A 184 -23.09 -33.18 -12.08
N GLY A 185 -21.82 -33.41 -11.73
CA GLY A 185 -20.80 -33.68 -12.75
C GLY A 185 -19.83 -32.56 -13.16
N ALA A 186 -18.57 -32.99 -13.24
CA ALA A 186 -17.47 -32.54 -14.11
C ALA A 186 -16.68 -31.28 -13.71
N GLY A 187 -15.48 -31.53 -13.17
CA GLY A 187 -14.44 -30.52 -13.05
C GLY A 187 -13.67 -30.28 -14.34
N ALA A 188 -12.87 -29.21 -14.32
CA ALA A 188 -11.64 -29.08 -15.11
C ALA A 188 -10.81 -27.95 -14.49
N GLY A 189 -9.64 -28.31 -13.94
CA GLY A 189 -8.60 -27.35 -13.56
C GLY A 189 -7.69 -27.03 -14.75
N ALA A 190 -7.23 -25.78 -14.79
CA ALA A 190 -6.01 -25.26 -15.45
C ALA A 190 -6.03 -23.74 -15.26
N GLY A 191 -4.97 -23.00 -14.91
CA GLY A 191 -3.57 -23.33 -14.80
C GLY A 191 -2.77 -22.10 -14.34
N ALA A 192 -1.46 -22.34 -14.23
CA ALA A 192 -0.36 -21.46 -13.81
C ALA A 192 -0.38 -20.01 -14.30
N GLY A 193 0.15 -19.11 -13.47
CA GLY A 193 0.55 -17.75 -13.85
C GLY A 193 1.63 -17.19 -12.93
N ALA A 194 2.89 -17.48 -13.22
CA ALA A 194 4.04 -16.82 -12.61
C ALA A 194 4.11 -15.36 -13.07
N GLY A 195 4.15 -14.41 -12.13
CA GLY A 195 4.26 -12.97 -12.41
C GLY A 195 5.53 -12.38 -11.79
N ALA A 196 6.57 -12.24 -12.60
CA ALA A 196 7.81 -11.56 -12.25
C ALA A 196 7.58 -10.05 -12.12
N GLY A 197 7.89 -9.48 -10.95
CA GLY A 197 7.85 -8.03 -10.73
C GLY A 197 9.03 -7.34 -11.39
N ALA A 198 8.76 -6.59 -12.46
CA ALA A 198 9.71 -5.68 -13.09
C ALA A 198 9.84 -4.40 -12.25
N GLY A 199 11.01 -4.17 -11.67
CA GLY A 199 11.37 -2.92 -11.01
C GLY A 199 11.71 -1.84 -12.05
N ALA A 200 10.95 -0.74 -12.06
CA ALA A 200 11.34 0.49 -12.74
C ALA A 200 12.05 1.40 -11.72
N GLY A 201 13.39 1.34 -11.71
CA GLY A 201 14.23 2.30 -11.00
C GLY A 201 14.42 3.56 -11.83
N ALA A 202 13.90 4.70 -11.36
CA ALA A 202 14.29 6.01 -11.87
C ALA A 202 15.55 6.46 -11.11
N GLY A 203 16.72 6.27 -11.74
CA GLY A 203 17.98 6.79 -11.24
C GLY A 203 18.17 8.25 -11.67
N ALA A 204 18.18 9.17 -10.70
CA ALA A 204 18.74 10.50 -10.90
C ALA A 204 20.23 10.46 -10.51
N GLY A 205 21.10 10.36 -11.52
CA GLY A 205 22.54 10.47 -11.35
C GLY A 205 22.97 11.93 -11.31
N ALA A 206 23.46 12.40 -10.16
CA ALA A 206 24.22 13.64 -10.07
C ALA A 206 25.70 13.33 -10.31
N GLY A 207 26.18 13.58 -11.54
CA GLY A 207 27.60 13.53 -11.89
C GLY A 207 28.29 14.82 -11.44
N ALA A 208 29.19 14.72 -10.46
CA ALA A 208 30.14 15.78 -10.14
C ALA A 208 31.33 15.71 -11.11
N GLY A 209 31.34 16.59 -12.10
CA GLY A 209 32.48 16.82 -12.99
C GLY A 209 33.37 17.92 -12.42
N ALA A 210 34.58 17.55 -11.99
CA ALA A 210 35.68 18.50 -11.77
C ALA A 210 36.20 19.00 -13.13
N GLY A 211 36.41 20.30 -13.27
CA GLY A 211 37.02 20.92 -14.45
C GLY A 211 37.74 22.20 -14.06
N ALA A 212 39.06 22.20 -14.26
CA ALA A 212 40.01 23.26 -13.96
C ALA A 212 39.82 24.51 -14.86
N GLY A 213 40.49 25.61 -14.47
CA GLY A 213 40.37 26.98 -15.01
C GLY A 213 40.74 27.17 -16.50
N PRO A 214 40.74 28.43 -16.98
CA PRO A 214 41.96 29.25 -16.79
C PRO A 214 41.72 30.76 -16.63
N ALA A 215 42.69 31.44 -16.00
CA ALA A 215 43.20 32.77 -16.37
C ALA A 215 44.55 33.00 -15.65
#